data_AF-A1DB26-F1
#
_entry.id   AF-A1DB26-F1
#
_cell.length_a   1.000
_cell.length_b   1.000
_cell.length_c   1.000
_cell.angle_alpha   90.00
_cell.angle_beta   90.00
_cell.angle_gamma   90.00
#
_symmetry.space_group_name_H-M   'P 1'
#
loop_
_entity.id
_entity.type
_entity.pdbx_description
1 polymer ?
#
loop_
_entity_poly.entity_id
_entity_poly.type
_entity_poly.pdbx_seq_one_letter_code
_entity_poly.pdbx_strand_id
1 'polypeptide(L)'
;MALLSADFDRLHDLLRLGDSKDMIRAVKSWLSRPENSKWLLGFDNADDLDTVPLHKFYPAVHWGRIIITSRDQGVIGSIAENGHILGPLREGDAVQLLLEKSGIQHPTEARERESPGAASLLLLFSFLEQSLIPENAPASRHYSPKKME
;
A
#
# COMPACT_ATOMS: atom_id res chain seq x y z
N MET A 1 -15.78 -2.09 -5.53
CA MET A 1 -16.72 -3.05 -4.89
C MET A 1 -16.71 -4.43 -5.54
N ALA A 2 -16.94 -4.59 -6.85
CA ALA A 2 -17.08 -5.90 -7.50
C ALA A 2 -15.86 -6.83 -7.33
N LEU A 3 -14.63 -6.29 -7.42
CA LEU A 3 -13.41 -7.08 -7.24
C LEU A 3 -13.27 -7.62 -5.80
N LEU A 4 -13.49 -6.76 -4.80
CA LEU A 4 -13.37 -7.13 -3.39
C LEU A 4 -14.42 -8.18 -2.97
N SER A 5 -15.65 -8.10 -3.50
CA SER A 5 -16.65 -9.15 -3.29
C SER A 5 -16.20 -10.48 -3.90
N ALA A 6 -15.66 -10.47 -5.12
CA ALA A 6 -15.15 -11.68 -5.75
C ALA A 6 -13.97 -12.31 -5.00
N ASP A 7 -13.11 -11.51 -4.36
CA ASP A 7 -12.04 -12.03 -3.51
C ASP A 7 -12.59 -12.70 -2.24
N PHE A 8 -13.66 -12.18 -1.65
CA PHE A 8 -14.36 -12.85 -0.56
C PHE A 8 -15.05 -14.15 -0.99
N ASP A 9 -15.56 -14.22 -2.22
CA ASP A 9 -16.08 -15.47 -2.79
C ASP A 9 -14.95 -16.51 -2.94
N ARG A 10 -13.78 -16.08 -3.44
CA ARG A 10 -12.59 -16.96 -3.51
C ARG A 10 -12.14 -17.43 -2.13
N LEU A 11 -12.10 -16.54 -1.14
CA LEU A 11 -11.75 -16.90 0.24
C LEU A 11 -12.75 -17.91 0.82
N HIS A 12 -14.04 -17.71 0.57
CA HIS A 12 -15.10 -18.63 0.99
C HIS A 12 -14.85 -20.05 0.45
N ASP A 13 -14.52 -20.16 -0.84
CA ASP A 13 -14.25 -21.46 -1.48
C ASP A 13 -12.96 -22.09 -0.96
N LEU A 14 -11.90 -21.31 -0.79
CA LEU A 14 -10.62 -21.77 -0.24
C LEU A 14 -10.76 -22.27 1.20
N LEU A 15 -11.57 -21.59 2.01
CA LEU A 15 -11.87 -21.98 3.39
C LEU A 15 -12.90 -23.11 3.48
N ARG A 16 -13.48 -23.53 2.35
CA ARG A 16 -14.47 -24.61 2.23
C ARG A 16 -15.64 -24.41 3.20
N LEU A 17 -16.23 -23.21 3.19
CA LEU A 17 -17.26 -22.82 4.15
C LEU A 17 -18.66 -23.43 3.86
N GLY A 18 -18.78 -24.25 2.83
CA GLY A 18 -20.03 -24.89 2.42
C GLY A 18 -20.92 -23.93 1.63
N ASP A 19 -22.21 -24.22 1.54
CA ASP A 19 -23.15 -23.34 0.83
C ASP A 19 -23.53 -22.14 1.73
N SER A 20 -23.17 -20.94 1.31
CA SER A 20 -23.66 -19.69 1.89
C SER A 20 -24.38 -18.86 0.83
N LYS A 21 -25.36 -18.05 1.25
CA LYS A 21 -25.97 -17.01 0.40
C LYS A 21 -25.25 -15.67 0.53
N ASP A 22 -24.39 -15.53 1.54
CA ASP A 22 -23.62 -14.33 1.84
C ASP A 22 -22.18 -14.75 2.19
N MET A 23 -21.34 -14.76 1.16
CA MET A 23 -19.95 -15.24 1.23
C MET A 23 -19.11 -14.33 2.12
N ILE A 24 -19.36 -13.02 2.05
CA ILE A 24 -18.71 -12.03 2.90
C ILE A 24 -19.02 -12.31 4.37
N ARG A 25 -20.30 -12.52 4.74
CA ARG A 25 -20.67 -12.87 6.11
C ARG A 25 -20.03 -14.20 6.54
N ALA A 26 -20.01 -15.21 5.68
CA ALA A 26 -19.46 -16.52 6.01
C ALA A 26 -17.94 -16.46 6.32
N VAL A 27 -17.15 -15.80 5.47
CA VAL A 27 -15.72 -15.54 5.74
C VAL A 27 -15.56 -14.70 7.01
N LYS A 28 -16.40 -13.65 7.14
CA LYS A 28 -16.72 -12.87 8.34
C LYS A 28 -16.65 -13.71 9.62
N SER A 29 -17.61 -14.62 9.69
CA SER A 29 -17.88 -15.49 10.82
C SER A 29 -16.77 -16.51 11.03
N TRP A 30 -16.14 -17.02 9.96
CA TRP A 30 -15.04 -17.96 10.08
C TRP A 30 -13.81 -17.32 10.73
N LEU A 31 -13.42 -16.11 10.31
CA LEU A 31 -12.32 -15.33 10.91
C LEU A 31 -12.63 -14.91 12.37
N SER A 32 -13.92 -14.85 12.73
CA SER A 32 -14.39 -14.48 14.06
C SER A 32 -14.51 -15.65 15.03
N ARG A 33 -14.06 -16.86 14.67
CA ARG A 33 -14.05 -18.02 15.58
C ARG A 33 -12.82 -17.96 16.49
N PRO A 34 -12.93 -18.24 17.81
CA PRO A 34 -11.79 -18.22 18.73
C PRO A 34 -10.64 -19.14 18.31
N GLU A 35 -10.96 -20.27 17.66
CA GLU A 35 -9.99 -21.24 17.15
C GLU A 35 -9.20 -20.67 15.95
N ASN A 36 -9.79 -19.70 15.24
CA ASN A 36 -9.19 -18.99 14.11
C ASN A 36 -8.69 -17.61 14.55
N SER A 37 -7.83 -17.55 15.56
CA SER A 37 -7.38 -16.27 16.14
C SER A 37 -6.11 -15.70 15.52
N LYS A 38 -5.40 -16.46 14.70
CA LYS A 38 -4.06 -16.13 14.17
C LYS A 38 -4.06 -15.90 12.65
N TRP A 39 -4.94 -15.03 12.16
CA TRP A 39 -4.97 -14.65 10.75
C TRP A 39 -4.37 -13.25 10.51
N LEU A 40 -3.99 -13.03 9.26
CA LEU A 40 -3.58 -11.74 8.72
C LEU A 40 -4.42 -11.50 7.46
N LEU A 41 -5.13 -10.37 7.39
CA LEU A 41 -5.94 -9.98 6.23
C LEU A 41 -5.32 -8.74 5.58
N GLY A 42 -4.90 -8.86 4.33
CA GLY A 42 -4.34 -7.77 3.54
C GLY A 42 -5.38 -7.15 2.63
N PHE A 43 -5.58 -5.83 2.72
CA PHE A 43 -6.26 -5.04 1.69
C PHE A 43 -5.19 -4.28 0.92
N ASP A 44 -4.87 -4.77 -0.27
CA ASP A 44 -3.83 -4.17 -1.11
C ASP A 44 -4.42 -3.10 -2.04
N ASN A 45 -3.67 -2.01 -2.27
CA ASN A 45 -4.03 -0.92 -3.18
C ASN A 45 -5.41 -0.29 -2.88
N ALA A 46 -5.66 0.00 -1.61
CA ALA A 46 -6.91 0.58 -1.12
C ALA A 46 -6.88 2.12 -1.22
N ASP A 47 -6.94 2.64 -2.45
CA ASP A 47 -6.81 4.08 -2.71
C ASP A 47 -8.14 4.85 -2.60
N ASP A 48 -9.27 4.25 -2.99
CA ASP A 48 -10.59 4.92 -3.04
C ASP A 48 -11.47 4.61 -1.82
N LEU A 49 -10.95 4.87 -0.63
CA LEU A 49 -11.57 4.48 0.64
C LEU A 49 -12.88 5.23 0.96
N ASP A 50 -13.09 6.39 0.36
CA ASP A 50 -14.36 7.13 0.44
C ASP A 50 -15.51 6.40 -0.27
N THR A 51 -15.21 5.63 -1.31
CA THR A 51 -16.22 4.93 -2.12
C THR A 51 -16.36 3.46 -1.73
N VAL A 52 -15.32 2.88 -1.13
CA VAL A 52 -15.28 1.47 -0.70
C VAL A 52 -15.22 1.42 0.83
N PRO A 53 -16.36 1.18 1.50
CA PRO A 53 -16.40 1.11 2.96
C PRO A 53 -15.76 -0.18 3.48
N LEU A 54 -14.42 -0.22 3.56
CA LEU A 54 -13.64 -1.40 3.94
C LEU A 54 -14.07 -1.99 5.30
N HIS A 55 -14.52 -1.14 6.23
CA HIS A 55 -15.02 -1.58 7.53
C HIS A 55 -16.14 -2.63 7.45
N LYS A 56 -16.91 -2.68 6.35
CA LYS A 56 -17.94 -3.70 6.14
C LYS A 56 -17.35 -5.11 5.99
N PHE A 57 -16.08 -5.22 5.61
CA PHE A 57 -15.35 -6.45 5.41
C PHE A 57 -14.53 -6.87 6.64
N TYR A 58 -14.48 -6.05 7.69
CA TYR A 58 -13.71 -6.38 8.90
C TYR A 58 -14.46 -7.39 9.78
N PRO A 59 -13.80 -8.48 10.22
CA PRO A 59 -14.30 -9.32 11.30
C PRO A 59 -14.47 -8.47 12.58
N ALA A 60 -15.60 -8.62 13.28
CA ALA A 60 -15.89 -7.85 14.49
C ALA A 60 -15.28 -8.51 15.73
N VAL A 61 -13.95 -8.64 15.76
CA VAL A 61 -13.18 -9.31 16.81
C VAL A 61 -11.91 -8.53 17.19
N HIS A 62 -11.34 -8.84 18.34
CA HIS A 62 -10.12 -8.19 18.87
C HIS A 62 -8.84 -9.01 18.62
N TRP A 63 -8.91 -10.02 17.74
CA TRP A 63 -7.77 -10.85 17.33
C TRP A 63 -7.61 -10.87 15.81
N GLY A 64 -6.52 -11.48 15.36
CA GLY A 64 -6.05 -11.33 13.99
C GLY A 64 -5.45 -9.95 13.73
N ARG A 65 -4.98 -9.74 12.50
CA ARG A 65 -4.37 -8.47 12.07
C ARG A 65 -4.87 -8.11 10.69
N ILE A 66 -5.09 -6.82 10.46
CA ILE A 66 -5.41 -6.27 9.15
C ILE A 66 -4.23 -5.40 8.71
N ILE A 67 -3.74 -5.59 7.50
CA ILE A 67 -2.80 -4.68 6.84
C ILE A 67 -3.54 -4.03 5.67
N ILE A 68 -3.40 -2.72 5.54
CA ILE A 68 -3.96 -1.96 4.42
C ILE A 68 -2.78 -1.25 3.78
N THR A 69 -2.62 -1.42 2.47
CA THR A 69 -1.68 -0.62 1.66
C THR A 69 -2.51 0.35 0.83
N SER A 70 -2.03 1.58 0.71
CA SER A 70 -2.68 2.64 -0.06
C SER A 70 -1.64 3.66 -0.48
N ARG A 71 -1.87 4.30 -1.63
CA ARG A 71 -1.12 5.48 -2.07
C ARG A 71 -1.69 6.77 -1.47
N ASP A 72 -2.94 6.73 -1.01
CA ASP A 72 -3.56 7.84 -0.32
C ASP A 72 -3.11 7.87 1.16
N GLN A 73 -2.52 8.98 1.60
CA GLN A 73 -2.12 9.17 3.00
C GLN A 73 -3.29 9.64 3.88
N GLY A 74 -4.39 10.14 3.29
CA GLY A 74 -5.61 10.55 3.98
C GLY A 74 -6.35 9.39 4.69
N VAL A 75 -5.91 8.17 4.42
CA VAL A 75 -6.38 6.92 5.06
C VAL A 75 -5.92 6.83 6.53
N ILE A 76 -4.83 7.53 6.87
CA ILE A 76 -4.32 7.63 8.24
C ILE A 76 -5.17 8.64 9.00
N GLY A 77 -5.68 8.24 10.16
CA GLY A 77 -6.64 9.00 10.96
C GLY A 77 -8.10 8.81 10.55
N SER A 78 -8.39 8.29 9.35
CA SER A 78 -9.75 7.99 8.89
C SER A 78 -10.13 6.51 9.05
N ILE A 79 -9.25 5.59 8.60
CA ILE A 79 -9.48 4.14 8.70
C ILE A 79 -8.65 3.48 9.79
N ALA A 80 -7.41 3.91 9.94
CA ALA A 80 -6.51 3.47 10.99
C ALA A 80 -6.01 4.68 11.77
N GLU A 81 -5.92 4.58 13.08
CA GLU A 81 -5.42 5.68 13.94
C GLU A 81 -4.00 6.10 13.53
N ASN A 82 -3.17 5.13 13.13
CA ASN A 82 -1.80 5.33 12.72
C ASN A 82 -1.50 4.54 11.45
N GLY A 83 -0.51 5.00 10.68
CA GLY A 83 -0.02 4.31 9.49
C GLY A 83 1.48 4.54 9.30
N HIS A 84 2.10 3.69 8.49
CA HIS A 84 3.51 3.83 8.14
C HIS A 84 3.63 4.38 6.72
N ILE A 85 4.07 5.63 6.62
CA ILE A 85 4.35 6.25 5.32
C ILE A 85 5.67 5.69 4.81
N LEU A 86 5.62 5.00 3.67
CA LEU A 86 6.81 4.54 2.98
C LEU A 86 7.44 5.71 2.22
N GLY A 87 8.68 6.05 2.58
CA GLY A 87 9.50 6.97 1.81
C GLY A 87 10.17 6.27 0.63
N PRO A 88 10.75 7.05 -0.32
CA PRO A 88 11.57 6.47 -1.38
C PRO A 88 12.79 5.76 -0.78
N LEU A 89 13.33 4.80 -1.53
CA LEU A 89 14.62 4.21 -1.20
C LEU A 89 15.70 5.29 -1.23
N ARG A 90 16.70 5.16 -0.35
CA ARG A 90 17.91 5.98 -0.45
C ARG A 90 18.61 5.62 -1.75
N GLU A 91 19.30 6.58 -2.36
CA GLU A 91 19.97 6.40 -3.65
C GLU A 91 20.85 5.14 -3.68
N GLY A 92 21.69 4.92 -2.66
CA GLY A 92 22.53 3.74 -2.56
C GLY A 92 21.73 2.43 -2.55
N ASP A 93 20.64 2.38 -1.77
CA ASP A 93 19.75 1.21 -1.69
C ASP A 93 19.01 0.98 -3.01
N ALA A 94 18.60 2.05 -3.69
CA ALA A 94 17.94 1.99 -5.00
C ALA A 94 18.89 1.49 -6.10
N VAL A 95 20.13 2.00 -6.13
CA VAL A 95 21.19 1.55 -7.04
C VAL A 95 21.50 0.07 -6.80
N GLN A 96 21.67 -0.31 -5.54
CA GLN A 96 21.95 -1.70 -5.17
C GLN A 96 20.81 -2.62 -5.61
N LEU A 97 19.56 -2.26 -5.30
CA LEU A 97 18.38 -3.03 -5.70
C LEU A 97 18.31 -3.19 -7.22
N LEU A 98 18.57 -2.12 -7.97
CA LEU A 98 18.58 -2.16 -9.43
C LEU A 98 19.67 -3.12 -9.96
N LEU A 99 20.89 -3.03 -9.44
CA LEU A 99 21.99 -3.91 -9.85
C LEU A 99 21.66 -5.38 -9.54
N GLU A 100 21.19 -5.68 -8.33
CA GLU A 100 20.79 -7.04 -7.93
C GLU A 100 19.69 -7.62 -8.83
N LYS A 101 18.69 -6.82 -9.20
CA LYS A 101 17.56 -7.28 -10.03
C LYS A 101 17.84 -7.28 -11.53
N SER A 102 18.81 -6.49 -11.98
CA SER A 102 19.21 -6.40 -13.39
C SER A 102 19.96 -7.64 -13.90
N GLY A 103 20.42 -8.53 -12.99
CA GLY A 103 21.25 -9.69 -13.37
C GLY A 103 22.68 -9.30 -13.78
N ILE A 104 23.12 -8.07 -13.51
CA ILE A 104 24.50 -7.63 -13.71
C ILE A 104 25.33 -8.23 -12.55
N GLN A 105 25.79 -9.47 -12.74
CA GLN A 105 26.52 -10.25 -11.71
C GLN A 105 27.89 -9.68 -11.37
N HIS A 106 28.36 -8.75 -12.20
CA HIS A 106 29.69 -8.18 -12.18
C HIS A 106 29.60 -6.77 -12.77
N PRO A 107 29.37 -5.71 -11.98
CA PRO A 107 29.68 -4.35 -12.40
C PRO A 107 31.22 -4.19 -12.42
N THR A 108 31.90 -5.10 -13.10
CA THR A 108 33.37 -5.18 -13.11
C THR A 108 33.85 -4.24 -14.19
N GLU A 109 34.44 -3.13 -13.77
CA GLU A 109 35.58 -2.48 -14.43
C GLU A 109 35.41 -2.13 -15.92
N ALA A 110 34.18 -2.07 -16.43
CA ALA A 110 33.88 -1.42 -17.69
C ALA A 110 33.86 0.09 -17.45
N ARG A 111 35.08 0.63 -17.31
CA ARG A 111 35.52 2.02 -17.51
C ARG A 111 34.53 3.12 -17.14
N GLU A 112 35.06 4.13 -16.46
CA GLU A 112 34.61 5.52 -16.42
C GLU A 112 34.38 6.19 -17.79
N ARG A 113 34.12 5.45 -18.88
CA ARG A 113 33.87 5.99 -20.21
C ARG A 113 32.63 5.51 -20.93
N GLU A 114 32.09 4.30 -20.74
CA GLU A 114 30.89 3.90 -21.52
C GLU A 114 30.02 2.86 -20.81
N SER A 115 29.06 3.32 -20.00
CA SER A 115 27.70 2.73 -20.02
C SER A 115 26.70 3.76 -19.52
N PRO A 116 26.11 4.58 -20.41
CA PRO A 116 25.03 5.48 -20.07
C PRO A 116 23.80 4.76 -19.52
N GLY A 117 23.66 3.43 -19.66
CA GLY A 117 22.40 2.72 -19.44
C GLY A 117 21.89 2.70 -17.99
N ALA A 118 22.73 2.36 -17.02
CA ALA A 118 22.29 2.24 -15.62
C ALA A 118 22.07 3.61 -14.96
N ALA A 119 22.98 4.57 -15.22
CA ALA A 119 22.81 5.96 -14.79
C ALA A 119 21.62 6.62 -15.51
N SER A 120 21.38 6.32 -16.79
CA SER A 120 20.20 6.82 -17.51
C SER A 120 18.91 6.19 -17.02
N LEU A 121 18.90 4.93 -16.58
CA LEU A 121 17.71 4.33 -15.95
C LEU A 121 17.42 4.99 -14.61
N LEU A 122 18.43 5.24 -13.77
CA LEU A 122 18.27 5.98 -12.51
C LEU A 122 17.79 7.42 -12.73
N LEU A 123 18.32 8.11 -13.75
CA LEU A 123 17.84 9.42 -14.20
C LEU A 123 16.40 9.33 -14.74
N LEU A 124 16.06 8.31 -15.53
CA LEU A 124 14.72 8.12 -16.07
C LEU A 124 13.70 7.87 -14.96
N PHE A 125 14.04 7.07 -13.94
CA PHE A 125 13.19 6.84 -12.78
C PHE A 125 13.02 8.10 -11.91
N SER A 126 14.09 8.89 -11.71
CA SER A 126 13.99 10.15 -10.96
C SER A 126 13.24 11.25 -11.72
N PHE A 127 13.27 11.25 -13.06
CA PHE A 127 12.41 12.11 -13.89
C PHE A 127 10.93 11.69 -13.85
N LEU A 128 10.64 10.38 -13.77
CA LEU A 128 9.27 9.88 -13.65
C LEU A 128 8.62 10.32 -12.32
N GLU A 129 9.34 10.26 -11.20
CA GLU A 129 8.81 10.72 -9.90
C GLU A 129 8.56 12.22 -9.85
N GLN A 130 9.42 13.05 -10.47
CA GLN A 130 9.21 14.50 -10.52
C GLN A 130 8.03 14.89 -11.41
N SER A 131 7.76 14.15 -12.49
CA SER A 131 6.62 14.43 -13.40
C SER A 131 5.24 14.18 -12.78
N LEU A 132 5.17 13.50 -11.63
CA LEU A 132 3.94 13.19 -10.90
C LEU A 132 3.63 14.18 -9.75
N ILE A 133 4.50 15.17 -9.51
CA ILE A 133 4.21 16.26 -8.57
C ILE A 133 3.41 17.33 -9.32
N PRO A 134 2.13 17.59 -8.99
CA PRO A 134 1.42 18.71 -9.59
C PRO A 134 2.13 20.01 -9.22
N GLU A 135 2.50 20.80 -10.24
CA GLU A 135 3.27 22.05 -10.19
C GLU A 135 2.62 23.17 -9.33
N ASN A 136 1.49 22.90 -8.67
CA ASN A 136 0.67 23.88 -7.94
C ASN A 136 0.34 23.47 -6.49
N ALA A 137 1.32 23.00 -5.72
CA ALA A 137 1.15 22.95 -4.27
C ALA A 137 1.15 24.39 -3.69
N PRO A 138 0.04 24.89 -3.11
CA PRO A 138 -0.01 26.25 -2.60
C PRO A 138 0.91 26.42 -1.39
N ALA A 139 1.78 27.44 -1.46
CA ALA A 139 2.65 27.86 -0.37
C ALA A 139 1.85 28.00 0.94
N SER A 140 2.37 27.37 1.99
CA SER A 140 1.86 27.38 3.36
C SER A 140 1.41 28.79 3.80
N ARG A 141 0.13 28.93 4.12
CA ARG A 141 -0.43 30.10 4.80
C ARG A 141 0.20 30.24 6.19
N HIS A 142 0.93 31.31 6.41
CA HIS A 142 1.32 31.76 7.74
C HIS A 142 0.09 31.96 8.64
N TYR A 143 0.03 31.21 9.74
CA TYR A 143 -0.91 31.45 10.82
C TYR A 143 -0.37 32.56 11.72
N SER A 144 -1.07 33.69 11.79
CA SER A 144 -0.90 34.69 12.85
C SER A 144 -2.11 34.61 13.80
N PRO A 145 -1.89 34.53 15.13
CA PRO A 145 -2.98 34.45 16.09
C PRO A 145 -3.66 35.82 16.23
N LYS A 146 -5.00 35.84 16.19
CA LYS A 146 -5.79 37.03 16.54
C LYS A 146 -5.75 37.23 18.06
N LYS A 147 -5.42 38.45 18.48
CA LYS A 147 -5.63 38.92 19.85
C LYS A 147 -7.14 39.01 20.12
N MET A 148 -7.56 38.51 21.28
CA MET A 148 -8.92 38.64 21.80
C MET A 148 -9.07 40.03 22.42
N GLU A 149 -10.05 40.79 21.94
CA GLU A 149 -10.72 41.87 22.67
C GLU A 149 -12.09 41.36 23.12
#